data_AF-A0A7R9ZDY6-F1
#
_entry.id   AF-A0A7R9ZDY6-F1
#
_cell.length_a   1.000
_cell.length_b   1.000
_cell.length_c   1.000
_cell.angle_alpha   90.00
_cell.angle_beta   90.00
_cell.angle_gamma   90.00
#
_symmetry.space_group_name_H-M   'P 1'
#
loop_
_entity.id
_entity.type
_entity.pdbx_description
1 polymer ?
#
loop_
_entity_poly.entity_id
_entity_poly.type
_entity_poly.pdbx_seq_one_letter_code
_entity_poly.pdbx_strand_id
1 'polypeptide(L)'
;MSTTEEATVNPDGTTSFASEEGGGAGADDVPPSGDEADFDTESGDVPDDAVKGTDPAIFLFLGFLLIATIWFFFYYKKRKDQADSEAFFSNMDGEKFNLKLPAAVEEYYEVKAKCEEAGWEPGQAVAKDAASANGPHRMLAQALMKRCIQDIPLVQHIQKESPGMNKLYSHSMCSVKQWKAYQAAEAMVSAEVDEVRAEADEIEPGWSQVIWRQAMQYHQMLKQRQDMEQKAMAAQAAKKQVENDKVAIEKKKVDDKKAKEEAAEKAAKELMEAEEKEKGGGAGLKKGFLSGSSKKK
;
A
#
# COMPACT_ATOMS: atom_id res chain seq x y z
N MET A 1 -19.45 48.10 23.09
CA MET A 1 -20.05 47.11 24.00
C MET A 1 -19.14 45.89 23.98
N SER A 2 -18.80 45.37 25.17
CA SER A 2 -17.73 44.40 25.41
C SER A 2 -17.74 43.16 24.52
N THR A 3 -16.52 42.77 24.14
CA THR A 3 -16.11 41.45 23.68
C THR A 3 -16.20 40.42 24.82
N THR A 4 -16.64 39.21 24.50
CA THR A 4 -16.45 38.01 25.33
C THR A 4 -15.89 36.93 24.43
N GLU A 5 -14.58 36.71 24.52
CA GLU A 5 -13.86 35.58 23.95
C GLU A 5 -13.87 34.43 24.96
N GLU A 6 -14.36 33.26 24.53
CA GLU A 6 -14.49 32.06 25.35
C GLU A 6 -13.25 31.17 25.16
N ALA A 7 -12.45 31.00 26.21
CA ALA A 7 -11.24 30.18 26.17
C ALA A 7 -11.59 28.68 26.25
N THR A 8 -11.22 27.92 25.21
CA THR A 8 -11.39 26.46 25.19
C THR A 8 -10.10 25.79 25.68
N VAL A 9 -10.18 24.98 26.74
CA VAL A 9 -9.05 24.23 27.31
C VAL A 9 -9.09 22.78 26.82
N ASN A 10 -7.99 22.29 26.25
CA ASN A 10 -7.87 20.91 25.78
C ASN A 10 -7.47 19.95 26.93
N PRO A 11 -7.88 18.66 26.86
CA PRO A 11 -7.70 17.68 27.95
C PRO A 11 -6.26 17.19 28.19
N ASP A 12 -5.26 17.71 27.46
CA ASP A 12 -3.83 17.41 27.65
C ASP A 12 -3.08 18.46 28.50
N GLY A 13 -3.81 19.45 29.02
CA GLY A 13 -3.25 20.50 29.87
C GLY A 13 -2.56 21.64 29.10
N THR A 14 -2.64 21.66 27.78
CA THR A 14 -2.11 22.77 26.98
C THR A 14 -3.21 23.79 26.65
N THR A 15 -2.91 25.08 26.90
CA THR A 15 -3.75 26.21 26.50
C THR A 15 -3.04 26.98 25.38
N SER A 16 -3.72 27.18 24.25
CA SER A 16 -3.25 28.08 23.19
C SER A 16 -4.00 29.40 23.29
N PHE A 17 -3.33 30.45 23.74
CA PHE A 17 -3.83 31.82 23.66
C PHE A 17 -3.40 32.44 22.34
N ALA A 18 -4.36 32.95 21.56
CA ALA A 18 -4.06 33.90 20.49
C ALA A 18 -3.81 35.26 21.14
N SER A 19 -2.55 35.69 21.17
CA SER A 19 -2.16 37.02 21.61
C SER A 19 -1.68 37.81 20.39
N GLU A 20 -2.49 38.75 19.91
CA GLU A 20 -2.07 39.84 19.02
C GLU A 20 -1.92 41.14 19.83
N GLU A 21 -0.81 41.83 19.52
CA GLU A 21 -0.48 43.25 19.72
C GLU A 21 -0.29 43.85 21.12
N GLY A 22 0.93 44.36 21.37
CA GLY A 22 1.13 45.59 22.15
C GLY A 22 2.41 45.74 22.97
N GLY A 23 3.49 46.23 22.33
CA GLY A 23 4.41 47.24 22.90
C GLY A 23 5.47 46.84 23.95
N GLY A 24 6.73 47.21 23.71
CA GLY A 24 7.76 47.27 24.75
C GLY A 24 9.19 47.40 24.23
N ALA A 25 9.77 48.59 24.40
CA ALA A 25 11.13 48.97 24.05
C ALA A 25 12.21 48.34 24.94
N GLY A 26 13.46 48.28 24.45
CA GLY A 26 14.65 48.34 25.32
C GLY A 26 15.81 47.40 24.97
N ALA A 27 16.82 47.97 24.34
CA ALA A 27 18.26 47.87 24.64
C ALA A 27 18.99 46.50 24.70
N ASP A 28 20.02 46.44 23.84
CA ASP A 28 21.40 45.98 24.10
C ASP A 28 21.63 44.59 24.73
N ASP A 29 22.18 43.65 23.94
CA ASP A 29 23.57 43.18 24.14
C ASP A 29 24.03 42.29 22.96
N VAL A 30 25.14 42.69 22.35
CA VAL A 30 25.99 42.03 21.33
C VAL A 30 27.10 41.32 22.12
N PRO A 31 27.64 40.10 21.83
CA PRO A 31 28.53 39.85 20.67
C PRO A 31 28.73 38.34 20.29
N PRO A 32 29.77 37.95 19.51
CA PRO A 32 30.15 38.39 18.16
C PRO A 32 30.29 37.18 17.20
N SER A 33 30.81 37.46 16.00
CA SER A 33 31.59 36.58 15.10
C SER A 33 30.87 35.87 13.94
N GLY A 34 31.31 36.20 12.72
CA GLY A 34 30.97 35.47 11.49
C GLY A 34 31.26 36.20 10.18
N ASP A 35 32.49 36.71 10.01
CA ASP A 35 33.13 37.05 8.72
C ASP A 35 32.33 37.86 7.69
N GLU A 36 32.31 39.19 7.88
CA GLU A 36 32.13 40.15 6.80
C GLU A 36 33.40 40.15 5.93
N ALA A 37 33.33 39.52 4.77
CA ALA A 37 34.34 39.67 3.73
C ALA A 37 34.28 41.11 3.21
N ASP A 38 35.21 41.91 3.70
CA ASP A 38 35.58 43.24 3.24
C ASP A 38 35.85 43.19 1.72
N PHE A 39 34.82 43.42 0.91
CA PHE A 39 34.96 43.66 -0.52
C PHE A 39 35.37 45.13 -0.67
N ASP A 40 36.66 45.34 -0.43
CA ASP A 40 37.40 46.55 -0.74
C ASP A 40 37.14 46.87 -2.21
N THR A 41 36.18 47.76 -2.45
CA THR A 41 35.92 48.32 -3.77
C THR A 41 36.99 49.38 -3.98
N GLU A 42 38.22 48.89 -4.14
CA GLU A 42 39.28 49.61 -4.79
C GLU A 42 38.69 49.98 -6.16
N SER A 43 38.38 51.26 -6.31
CA SER A 43 38.15 51.93 -7.56
C SER A 43 39.44 51.84 -8.37
N GLY A 44 39.77 50.63 -8.82
CA GLY A 44 40.70 50.42 -9.91
C GLY A 44 40.08 51.12 -11.09
N ASP A 45 40.72 52.21 -11.50
CA ASP A 45 40.61 52.81 -12.83
C ASP A 45 40.28 51.70 -13.83
N VAL A 46 38.99 51.58 -14.17
CA VAL A 46 38.59 50.88 -15.37
C VAL A 46 39.21 51.74 -16.47
N PRO A 47 40.18 51.24 -17.24
CA PRO A 47 40.85 52.06 -18.23
C PRO A 47 39.77 52.64 -19.16
N ASP A 48 39.56 53.97 -19.06
CA ASP A 48 38.63 54.77 -19.88
C ASP A 48 38.96 54.72 -21.39
N ASP A 49 39.96 53.93 -21.76
CA ASP A 49 40.39 53.67 -23.12
C ASP A 49 39.92 52.30 -23.67
N ALA A 50 39.18 51.49 -22.90
CA ALA A 50 38.61 50.23 -23.41
C ALA A 50 37.15 50.35 -23.93
N VAL A 51 36.46 51.48 -23.69
CA VAL A 51 35.03 51.64 -24.05
C VAL A 51 34.81 52.64 -25.21
N LYS A 52 35.86 53.33 -25.67
CA LYS A 52 35.79 54.23 -26.84
C LYS A 52 35.76 53.44 -28.15
N GLY A 53 34.60 52.88 -28.49
CA GLY A 53 34.36 52.27 -29.80
C GLY A 53 33.24 51.25 -29.86
N THR A 54 32.79 50.75 -28.70
CA THR A 54 31.75 49.72 -28.65
C THR A 54 30.38 50.38 -28.50
N ASP A 55 29.53 50.20 -29.50
CA ASP A 55 28.18 50.75 -29.54
C ASP A 55 27.39 50.36 -28.26
N PRO A 56 26.79 51.30 -27.53
CA PRO A 56 25.93 51.03 -26.36
C PRO A 56 24.86 49.95 -26.63
N ALA A 57 24.43 49.80 -27.88
CA ALA A 57 23.50 48.75 -28.29
C ALA A 57 24.03 47.32 -28.05
N ILE A 58 25.35 47.11 -28.12
CA ILE A 58 25.98 45.79 -27.91
C ILE A 58 25.85 45.35 -26.45
N PHE A 59 26.02 46.28 -25.50
CA PHE A 59 25.85 45.99 -24.07
C PHE A 59 24.40 45.70 -23.71
N LEU A 60 23.43 46.41 -24.31
CA LEU A 60 22.02 46.11 -24.15
C LEU A 60 21.65 44.74 -24.73
N PHE A 61 22.21 44.38 -25.88
CA PHE A 61 21.98 43.07 -26.49
C PHE A 61 22.57 41.92 -25.64
N LEU A 62 23.79 42.10 -25.11
CA LEU A 62 24.40 41.16 -24.17
C LEU A 62 23.59 41.02 -22.88
N GLY A 63 23.10 42.13 -22.32
CA GLY A 63 22.23 42.12 -21.16
C GLY A 63 20.93 41.36 -21.40
N PHE A 64 20.30 41.56 -22.56
CA PHE A 64 19.10 40.82 -22.95
C PHE A 64 19.36 39.32 -23.12
N LEU A 65 20.48 38.93 -23.75
CA LEU A 65 20.89 37.53 -23.87
C LEU A 65 21.16 36.88 -22.50
N LEU A 66 21.75 37.62 -21.56
CA LEU A 66 22.01 37.13 -20.22
C LEU A 66 20.69 36.92 -19.45
N ILE A 67 19.75 37.85 -19.54
CA ILE A 67 18.41 37.70 -18.95
C ILE A 67 17.64 36.54 -19.60
N ALA A 68 17.71 36.41 -20.93
CA ALA A 68 17.05 35.32 -21.66
C ALA A 68 17.63 33.94 -21.29
N THR A 69 18.94 33.82 -21.12
CA THR A 69 19.59 32.57 -20.71
C THR A 69 19.27 32.22 -19.26
N ILE A 70 19.25 33.19 -18.33
CA ILE A 70 18.78 32.97 -16.95
C ILE A 70 17.31 32.53 -16.94
N TRP A 71 16.44 33.24 -17.68
CA TRP A 71 15.02 32.88 -17.77
C TRP A 71 14.82 31.48 -18.34
N PHE A 72 15.56 31.14 -19.41
CA PHE A 72 15.55 29.81 -20.02
C PHE A 72 16.03 28.73 -19.06
N PHE A 73 17.08 29.00 -18.28
CA PHE A 73 17.59 28.08 -17.26
C PHE A 73 16.57 27.83 -16.16
N PHE A 74 15.93 28.88 -15.63
CA PHE A 74 14.85 28.74 -14.64
C PHE A 74 13.62 28.02 -15.21
N TYR A 75 13.27 28.28 -16.46
CA TYR A 75 12.19 27.58 -17.16
C TYR A 75 12.49 26.08 -17.32
N TYR A 76 13.72 25.74 -17.72
CA TYR A 76 14.17 24.34 -17.84
C TYR A 76 14.26 23.63 -16.50
N LYS A 77 14.80 24.28 -15.48
CA LYS A 77 14.88 23.74 -14.12
C LYS A 77 13.47 23.49 -13.56
N LYS A 78 12.55 24.45 -13.70
CA LYS A 78 11.15 24.30 -13.29
C LYS A 78 10.44 23.17 -14.03
N ARG A 79 10.67 23.01 -15.34
CA ARG A 79 10.13 21.88 -16.11
C ARG A 79 10.73 20.54 -15.67
N LYS A 80 12.01 20.50 -15.32
CA LYS A 80 12.66 19.28 -14.84
C LYS A 80 12.15 18.86 -13.46
N ASP A 81 12.02 19.80 -12.52
CA ASP A 81 11.47 19.53 -11.19
C ASP A 81 10.00 19.05 -11.27
N GLN A 82 9.20 19.58 -12.22
CA GLN A 82 7.86 19.06 -12.51
C GLN A 82 7.88 17.66 -13.15
N ALA A 83 8.81 17.40 -14.08
CA ALA A 83 8.92 16.10 -14.73
C ALA A 83 9.39 15.00 -13.76
N ASP A 84 10.35 15.32 -12.89
CA ASP A 84 10.89 14.39 -11.89
C ASP A 84 9.85 14.09 -10.80
N SER A 85 9.07 15.09 -10.36
CA SER A 85 7.93 14.84 -9.47
C SER A 85 6.85 14.00 -10.15
N GLU A 86 6.44 14.33 -11.38
CA GLU A 86 5.47 13.51 -12.13
C GLU A 86 5.95 12.07 -12.37
N ALA A 87 7.25 11.86 -12.64
CA ALA A 87 7.82 10.53 -12.85
C ALA A 87 7.84 9.70 -11.56
N PHE A 88 8.17 10.32 -10.42
CA PHE A 88 8.09 9.68 -9.10
C PHE A 88 6.66 9.21 -8.80
N PHE A 89 5.68 10.09 -8.99
CA PHE A 89 4.27 9.75 -8.75
C PHE A 89 3.74 8.72 -9.77
N SER A 90 4.09 8.84 -11.05
CA SER A 90 3.64 7.88 -12.08
C SER A 90 4.10 6.45 -11.80
N ASN A 91 5.26 6.26 -11.16
CA ASN A 91 5.78 4.95 -10.83
C ASN A 91 5.16 4.37 -9.53
N MET A 92 4.56 5.23 -8.69
CA MET A 92 3.78 4.84 -7.51
C MET A 92 2.28 4.66 -7.79
N ASP A 93 1.74 5.34 -8.79
CA ASP A 93 0.29 5.54 -8.98
C ASP A 93 -0.40 4.50 -9.88
N GLY A 94 0.33 3.59 -10.51
CA GLY A 94 -0.18 2.77 -11.61
C GLY A 94 -1.35 1.82 -11.33
N GLU A 95 -1.68 1.52 -10.06
CA GLU A 95 -2.59 0.40 -9.75
C GLU A 95 -3.75 0.71 -8.80
N LYS A 96 -3.69 1.81 -8.02
CA LYS A 96 -4.61 1.95 -6.87
C LYS A 96 -6.07 2.27 -7.25
N PHE A 97 -6.29 2.93 -8.40
CA PHE A 97 -7.63 3.36 -8.85
C PHE A 97 -8.03 2.78 -10.22
N ASN A 98 -7.31 1.76 -10.70
CA ASN A 98 -7.75 0.95 -11.84
C ASN A 98 -8.83 -0.05 -11.39
N LEU A 99 -9.95 0.49 -10.90
CA LEU A 99 -11.11 -0.30 -10.52
C LEU A 99 -11.73 -0.90 -11.78
N LYS A 100 -11.95 -2.20 -11.73
CA LYS A 100 -12.76 -2.92 -12.72
C LYS A 100 -14.09 -3.26 -12.06
N LEU A 101 -15.17 -3.03 -12.80
CA LEU A 101 -16.49 -3.44 -12.34
C LEU A 101 -16.51 -4.97 -12.11
N PRO A 102 -17.25 -5.45 -11.10
CA PRO A 102 -17.31 -6.88 -10.81
C PRO A 102 -17.95 -7.67 -11.96
N ALA A 103 -17.54 -8.93 -12.14
CA ALA A 103 -18.14 -9.83 -13.12
C ALA A 103 -19.66 -10.07 -12.89
N ALA A 104 -20.17 -9.79 -11.69
CA ALA A 104 -21.60 -9.86 -11.41
C ALA A 104 -22.44 -8.83 -12.21
N VAL A 105 -21.82 -7.75 -12.70
CA VAL A 105 -22.49 -6.81 -13.61
C VAL A 105 -22.83 -7.50 -14.93
N GLU A 106 -21.86 -8.18 -15.53
CA GLU A 106 -22.06 -8.95 -16.77
C GLU A 106 -23.09 -10.09 -16.56
N GLU A 107 -22.95 -10.83 -15.45
CA GLU A 107 -23.88 -11.90 -15.08
C GLU A 107 -25.33 -11.38 -14.92
N TYR A 108 -25.52 -10.18 -14.37
CA TYR A 108 -26.84 -9.57 -14.27
C TYR A 108 -27.47 -9.33 -15.64
N TYR A 109 -26.73 -8.76 -16.60
CA TYR A 109 -27.25 -8.52 -17.95
C TYR A 109 -27.56 -9.82 -18.69
N GLU A 110 -26.77 -10.88 -18.48
CA GLU A 110 -27.09 -12.21 -19.01
C GLU A 110 -28.39 -12.77 -18.41
N VAL A 111 -28.60 -12.58 -17.10
CA VAL A 111 -29.84 -13.01 -16.44
C VAL A 111 -31.02 -12.16 -16.91
N LYS A 112 -30.84 -10.84 -17.08
CA LYS A 112 -31.85 -9.92 -17.60
C LYS A 112 -32.31 -10.34 -18.99
N ALA A 113 -31.39 -10.60 -19.91
CA ALA A 113 -31.71 -11.09 -21.25
C ALA A 113 -32.52 -12.40 -21.21
N LYS A 114 -32.11 -13.37 -20.38
CA LYS A 114 -32.85 -14.64 -20.19
C LYS A 114 -34.25 -14.43 -19.61
N CYS A 115 -34.42 -13.44 -18.73
CA CYS A 115 -35.71 -13.12 -18.13
C CYS A 115 -36.64 -12.42 -19.14
N GLU A 116 -36.11 -11.51 -19.96
CA GLU A 116 -36.82 -10.85 -21.05
C GLU A 116 -37.26 -11.87 -22.12
N GLU A 117 -36.39 -12.81 -22.49
CA GLU A 117 -36.75 -13.94 -23.36
C GLU A 117 -37.85 -14.83 -22.76
N ALA A 118 -37.89 -14.95 -21.43
CA ALA A 118 -38.94 -15.66 -20.71
C ALA A 118 -40.24 -14.84 -20.54
N GLY A 119 -40.32 -13.65 -21.12
CA GLY A 119 -41.51 -12.79 -21.11
C GLY A 119 -41.64 -11.88 -19.90
N TRP A 120 -40.53 -11.57 -19.21
CA TRP A 120 -40.53 -10.55 -18.15
C TRP A 120 -40.58 -9.14 -18.74
N GLU A 121 -41.42 -8.28 -18.16
CA GLU A 121 -41.52 -6.86 -18.52
C GLU A 121 -41.21 -5.97 -17.30
N PRO A 122 -40.59 -4.78 -17.49
CA PRO A 122 -40.37 -3.82 -16.43
C PRO A 122 -41.68 -3.41 -15.72
N GLY A 123 -41.64 -3.30 -14.39
CA GLY A 123 -42.80 -2.93 -13.57
C GLY A 123 -43.83 -4.03 -13.35
N GLN A 124 -43.59 -5.25 -13.85
CA GLN A 124 -44.46 -6.39 -13.60
C GLN A 124 -44.33 -6.85 -12.14
N ALA A 125 -45.38 -6.63 -11.35
CA ALA A 125 -45.41 -6.98 -9.93
C ALA A 125 -45.18 -8.48 -9.73
N VAL A 126 -44.46 -8.84 -8.65
CA VAL A 126 -44.21 -10.24 -8.28
C VAL A 126 -45.56 -10.95 -8.13
N ALA A 127 -45.85 -11.92 -8.99
CA ALA A 127 -46.98 -12.82 -8.76
C ALA A 127 -46.70 -13.59 -7.46
N LYS A 128 -47.52 -13.38 -6.42
CA LYS A 128 -47.35 -13.91 -5.05
C LYS A 128 -47.49 -15.43 -4.93
N ASP A 129 -47.56 -16.15 -6.05
CA ASP A 129 -47.78 -17.58 -6.08
C ASP A 129 -46.48 -18.35 -5.84
N ALA A 130 -46.56 -19.49 -5.15
CA ALA A 130 -45.40 -20.33 -4.81
C ALA A 130 -44.63 -20.86 -6.04
N ALA A 131 -45.25 -20.86 -7.23
CA ALA A 131 -44.59 -21.18 -8.51
C ALA A 131 -43.58 -20.09 -8.95
N SER A 132 -43.68 -18.87 -8.42
CA SER A 132 -42.76 -17.76 -8.69
C SER A 132 -41.47 -17.81 -7.87
N ALA A 133 -41.26 -18.83 -7.04
CA ALA A 133 -40.04 -18.98 -6.22
C ALA A 133 -38.75 -19.03 -7.08
N ASN A 134 -38.88 -19.47 -8.34
CA ASN A 134 -37.83 -19.44 -9.37
C ASN A 134 -38.29 -18.69 -10.63
N GLY A 135 -39.25 -17.77 -10.50
CA GLY A 135 -39.74 -17.00 -11.64
C GLY A 135 -38.70 -15.98 -12.14
N PRO A 136 -38.81 -15.51 -13.41
CA PRO A 136 -37.90 -14.54 -14.00
C PRO A 136 -37.68 -13.29 -13.12
N HIS A 137 -38.76 -12.75 -12.56
CA HIS A 137 -38.71 -11.61 -11.65
C HIS A 137 -37.78 -11.86 -10.44
N ARG A 138 -37.88 -13.03 -9.81
CA ARG A 138 -37.07 -13.37 -8.63
C ARG A 138 -35.62 -13.67 -8.99
N MET A 139 -35.38 -14.30 -10.14
CA MET A 139 -34.02 -14.51 -10.65
C MET A 139 -33.31 -13.18 -10.91
N LEU A 140 -34.01 -12.24 -11.54
CA LEU A 140 -33.50 -10.90 -11.82
C LEU A 140 -33.20 -10.12 -10.52
N ALA A 141 -34.12 -10.16 -9.55
CA ALA A 141 -33.91 -9.54 -8.24
C ALA A 141 -32.72 -10.14 -7.49
N GLN A 142 -32.53 -11.46 -7.55
CA GLN A 142 -31.37 -12.12 -6.93
C GLN A 142 -30.06 -11.75 -7.61
N ALA A 143 -30.04 -11.68 -8.95
CA ALA A 143 -28.88 -11.25 -9.71
C ALA A 143 -28.49 -9.80 -9.40
N LEU A 144 -29.48 -8.88 -9.32
CA LEU A 144 -29.23 -7.49 -8.96
C LEU A 144 -28.71 -7.36 -7.52
N MET A 145 -29.28 -8.12 -6.58
CA MET A 145 -28.79 -8.16 -5.19
C MET A 145 -27.34 -8.67 -5.14
N LYS A 146 -26.99 -9.67 -5.95
CA LYS A 146 -25.60 -10.19 -6.04
C LYS A 146 -24.63 -9.14 -6.57
N ARG A 147 -25.01 -8.40 -7.63
CA ARG A 147 -24.27 -7.24 -8.16
C ARG A 147 -24.02 -6.20 -7.06
N CYS A 148 -25.10 -5.72 -6.44
CA CYS A 148 -25.04 -4.73 -5.36
C CYS A 148 -24.15 -5.18 -4.17
N ILE A 149 -24.18 -6.46 -3.79
CA ILE A 149 -23.31 -7.00 -2.73
C ILE A 149 -21.82 -6.92 -3.10
N GLN A 150 -21.48 -7.13 -4.38
CA GLN A 150 -20.11 -7.05 -4.88
C GLN A 150 -19.63 -5.60 -5.07
N ASP A 151 -20.54 -4.65 -5.28
CA ASP A 151 -20.21 -3.23 -5.41
C ASP A 151 -19.90 -2.58 -4.05
N ILE A 152 -20.44 -3.11 -2.94
CA ILE A 152 -20.26 -2.54 -1.60
C ILE A 152 -18.78 -2.33 -1.23
N PRO A 153 -17.85 -3.29 -1.40
CA PRO A 153 -16.44 -3.05 -1.19
C PRO A 153 -15.86 -1.88 -1.99
N LEU A 154 -16.30 -1.68 -3.24
CA LEU A 154 -15.87 -0.59 -4.11
C LEU A 154 -16.38 0.76 -3.58
N VAL A 155 -17.67 0.82 -3.25
CA VAL A 155 -18.30 2.02 -2.65
C VAL A 155 -17.63 2.37 -1.32
N GLN A 156 -17.41 1.39 -0.45
CA GLN A 156 -16.72 1.59 0.84
C GLN A 156 -15.27 2.05 0.64
N HIS A 157 -14.58 1.53 -0.36
CA HIS A 157 -13.21 1.96 -0.69
C HIS A 157 -13.18 3.42 -1.10
N ILE A 158 -14.02 3.84 -2.05
CA ILE A 158 -14.10 5.25 -2.49
C ILE A 158 -14.51 6.18 -1.35
N GLN A 159 -15.51 5.80 -0.55
CA GLN A 159 -15.95 6.61 0.60
C GLN A 159 -14.85 6.78 1.65
N LYS A 160 -14.05 5.74 1.89
CA LYS A 160 -12.94 5.78 2.85
C LYS A 160 -11.78 6.62 2.33
N GLU A 161 -11.46 6.55 1.04
CA GLU A 161 -10.34 7.27 0.42
C GLU A 161 -10.69 8.75 0.14
N SER A 162 -11.96 9.08 -0.06
CA SER A 162 -12.43 10.43 -0.43
C SER A 162 -11.88 11.59 0.43
N PRO A 163 -12.01 11.59 1.77
CA PRO A 163 -11.49 12.69 2.59
C PRO A 163 -9.96 12.76 2.56
N GLY A 164 -9.28 11.62 2.48
CA GLY A 164 -7.82 11.56 2.41
C GLY A 164 -7.30 12.12 1.09
N MET A 165 -7.93 11.74 -0.02
CA MET A 165 -7.52 12.17 -1.34
C MET A 165 -7.77 13.66 -1.57
N ASN A 166 -8.92 14.18 -1.13
CA ASN A 166 -9.21 15.62 -1.16
C ASN A 166 -8.16 16.44 -0.40
N LYS A 167 -7.74 15.96 0.78
CA LYS A 167 -6.70 16.60 1.59
C LYS A 167 -5.32 16.54 0.92
N LEU A 168 -4.96 15.40 0.36
CA LEU A 168 -3.68 15.25 -0.36
C LEU A 168 -3.61 16.20 -1.57
N TYR A 169 -4.72 16.38 -2.29
CA TYR A 169 -4.78 17.29 -3.42
C TYR A 169 -4.68 18.76 -3.00
N SER A 170 -5.41 19.17 -1.96
CA SER A 170 -5.35 20.56 -1.47
C SER A 170 -3.97 20.95 -0.93
N HIS A 171 -3.22 20.00 -0.37
CA HIS A 171 -1.84 20.22 0.09
C HIS A 171 -0.77 19.97 -1.01
N SER A 172 -1.16 19.74 -2.26
CA SER A 172 -0.24 19.42 -3.37
C SER A 172 0.68 18.22 -3.07
N MET A 173 0.19 17.27 -2.27
CA MET A 173 0.91 16.04 -1.87
C MET A 173 0.55 14.83 -2.75
N CYS A 174 -0.37 14.97 -3.69
CA CYS A 174 -0.66 13.97 -4.73
C CYS A 174 -0.53 14.56 -6.13
N SER A 175 -0.29 13.69 -7.11
CA SER A 175 -0.21 14.12 -8.50
C SER A 175 -1.59 14.47 -9.07
N VAL A 176 -1.64 15.39 -10.03
CA VAL A 176 -2.89 15.71 -10.76
C VAL A 176 -3.43 14.47 -11.48
N LYS A 177 -2.55 13.57 -11.94
CA LYS A 177 -2.94 12.30 -12.57
C LYS A 177 -3.63 11.38 -11.57
N GLN A 178 -3.09 11.23 -10.36
CA GLN A 178 -3.69 10.46 -9.27
C GLN A 178 -5.06 10.99 -8.88
N TRP A 179 -5.17 12.32 -8.74
CA TRP A 179 -6.43 12.98 -8.43
C TRP A 179 -7.49 12.72 -9.51
N LYS A 180 -7.11 12.85 -10.79
CA LYS A 180 -8.01 12.53 -11.91
C LYS A 180 -8.39 11.06 -11.97
N ALA A 181 -7.46 10.14 -11.66
CA ALA A 181 -7.75 8.71 -11.60
C ALA A 181 -8.75 8.40 -10.48
N TYR A 182 -8.60 9.02 -9.30
CA TYR A 182 -9.57 8.94 -8.22
C TYR A 182 -10.94 9.50 -8.64
N GLN A 183 -11.00 10.68 -9.26
CA GLN A 183 -12.26 11.25 -9.75
C GLN A 183 -12.95 10.36 -10.79
N ALA A 184 -12.18 9.75 -11.70
CA ALA A 184 -12.73 8.82 -12.68
C ALA A 184 -13.30 7.56 -12.01
N ALA A 185 -12.60 7.03 -11.01
CA ALA A 185 -13.06 5.90 -10.21
C ALA A 185 -14.31 6.25 -9.38
N GLU A 186 -14.35 7.43 -8.77
CA GLU A 186 -15.51 7.96 -8.05
C GLU A 186 -16.72 8.09 -8.99
N ALA A 187 -16.54 8.72 -10.16
CA ALA A 187 -17.59 8.87 -11.16
C ALA A 187 -18.12 7.51 -11.65
N MET A 188 -17.25 6.53 -11.87
CA MET A 188 -17.63 5.17 -12.24
C MET A 188 -18.49 4.50 -11.15
N VAL A 189 -18.06 4.55 -9.90
CA VAL A 189 -18.80 3.96 -8.77
C VAL A 189 -20.12 4.69 -8.52
N SER A 190 -20.16 6.02 -8.68
CA SER A 190 -21.40 6.80 -8.58
C SER A 190 -22.40 6.45 -9.68
N ALA A 191 -21.94 6.31 -10.93
CA ALA A 191 -22.79 5.89 -12.04
C ALA A 191 -23.37 4.49 -11.79
N GLU A 192 -22.54 3.55 -11.37
CA GLU A 192 -22.96 2.18 -11.01
C GLU A 192 -24.04 2.19 -9.91
N VAL A 193 -23.90 3.01 -8.88
CA VAL A 193 -24.89 3.13 -7.79
C VAL A 193 -26.24 3.63 -8.31
N ASP A 194 -26.22 4.61 -9.22
CA ASP A 194 -27.44 5.18 -9.79
C ASP A 194 -28.09 4.23 -10.81
N GLU A 195 -27.30 3.49 -11.59
CA GLU A 195 -27.79 2.42 -12.47
C GLU A 195 -28.49 1.32 -11.67
N VAL A 196 -27.86 0.80 -10.61
CA VAL A 196 -28.47 -0.22 -9.73
C VAL A 196 -29.77 0.30 -9.09
N ARG A 197 -29.86 1.59 -8.76
CA ARG A 197 -31.11 2.19 -8.25
C ARG A 197 -32.19 2.22 -9.32
N ALA A 198 -31.86 2.65 -10.53
CA ALA A 198 -32.80 2.68 -11.64
C ALA A 198 -33.32 1.27 -11.96
N GLU A 199 -32.40 0.29 -12.07
CA GLU A 199 -32.75 -1.12 -12.31
C GLU A 199 -33.58 -1.72 -11.17
N ALA A 200 -33.29 -1.36 -9.92
CA ALA A 200 -34.10 -1.82 -8.78
C ALA A 200 -35.55 -1.30 -8.87
N ASP A 201 -35.75 -0.03 -9.24
CA ASP A 201 -37.08 0.55 -9.43
C ASP A 201 -37.80 0.00 -10.66
N GLU A 202 -37.08 -0.40 -11.72
CA GLU A 202 -37.64 -1.14 -12.86
C GLU A 202 -38.17 -2.52 -12.46
N ILE A 203 -37.48 -3.19 -11.53
CA ILE A 203 -37.89 -4.51 -11.03
C ILE A 203 -39.08 -4.37 -10.10
N GLU A 204 -38.96 -3.56 -9.04
CA GLU A 204 -40.01 -3.34 -8.06
C GLU A 204 -40.04 -1.86 -7.64
N PRO A 205 -41.18 -1.16 -7.84
CA PRO A 205 -41.28 0.25 -7.49
C PRO A 205 -40.94 0.54 -6.02
N GLY A 206 -39.96 1.41 -5.78
CA GLY A 206 -39.51 1.79 -4.44
C GLY A 206 -38.44 0.89 -3.85
N TRP A 207 -38.01 -0.16 -4.57
CA TRP A 207 -36.95 -1.04 -4.12
C TRP A 207 -35.57 -0.35 -4.13
N SER A 208 -35.36 0.67 -4.97
CA SER A 208 -34.13 1.47 -5.00
C SER A 208 -33.73 2.09 -3.66
N GLN A 209 -34.71 2.39 -2.82
CA GLN A 209 -34.50 2.99 -1.50
C GLN A 209 -33.97 1.99 -0.46
N VAL A 210 -34.24 0.70 -0.64
CA VAL A 210 -33.95 -0.33 0.36
C VAL A 210 -32.91 -1.34 -0.08
N ILE A 211 -32.68 -1.51 -1.39
CA ILE A 211 -31.76 -2.52 -1.94
C ILE A 211 -30.34 -2.39 -1.37
N TRP A 212 -29.78 -1.18 -1.30
CA TRP A 212 -28.44 -0.95 -0.76
C TRP A 212 -28.32 -1.27 0.73
N ARG A 213 -29.36 -0.97 1.52
CA ARG A 213 -29.40 -1.31 2.95
C ARG A 213 -29.45 -2.82 3.14
N GLN A 214 -30.26 -3.51 2.35
CA GLN A 214 -30.37 -4.97 2.36
C GLN A 214 -29.02 -5.60 1.93
N ALA A 215 -28.44 -5.14 0.83
CA ALA A 215 -27.15 -5.61 0.33
C ALA A 215 -26.04 -5.41 1.39
N MET A 216 -26.03 -4.29 2.12
CA MET A 216 -25.07 -4.05 3.19
C MET A 216 -25.19 -5.03 4.35
N GLN A 217 -26.42 -5.39 4.74
CA GLN A 217 -26.65 -6.43 5.75
C GLN A 217 -26.16 -7.79 5.26
N TYR A 218 -26.46 -8.16 4.00
CA TYR A 218 -25.99 -9.41 3.40
C TYR A 218 -24.47 -9.46 3.26
N HIS A 219 -23.84 -8.37 2.85
CA HIS A 219 -22.39 -8.26 2.74
C HIS A 219 -21.72 -8.51 4.10
N GLN A 220 -22.23 -7.89 5.18
CA GLN A 220 -21.71 -8.11 6.53
C GLN A 220 -21.87 -9.55 6.99
N MET A 221 -23.03 -10.17 6.74
CA MET A 221 -23.28 -11.57 7.07
C MET A 221 -22.34 -12.51 6.29
N LEU A 222 -22.17 -12.30 4.99
CA LEU A 222 -21.29 -13.09 4.14
C LEU A 222 -19.82 -12.93 4.56
N LYS A 223 -19.39 -11.71 4.87
CA LYS A 223 -18.05 -11.44 5.37
C LYS A 223 -17.78 -12.15 6.69
N GLN A 224 -18.70 -12.10 7.65
CA GLN A 224 -18.58 -12.83 8.92
C GLN A 224 -18.47 -14.34 8.69
N ARG A 225 -19.25 -14.89 7.77
CA ARG A 225 -19.20 -16.30 7.42
C ARG A 225 -17.88 -16.68 6.76
N GLN A 226 -17.40 -15.90 5.80
CA GLN A 226 -16.10 -16.10 5.15
C GLN A 226 -14.96 -16.02 6.16
N ASP A 227 -14.97 -15.05 7.06
CA ASP A 227 -13.95 -14.92 8.11
C ASP A 227 -13.95 -16.12 9.05
N MET A 228 -15.12 -16.65 9.41
CA MET A 228 -15.23 -17.89 10.20
C MET A 228 -14.71 -19.11 9.45
N GLU A 229 -15.07 -19.27 8.17
CA GLU A 229 -14.61 -20.38 7.32
C GLU A 229 -13.10 -20.31 7.09
N GLN A 230 -12.55 -19.12 6.84
CA GLN A 230 -11.10 -18.90 6.72
C GLN A 230 -10.37 -19.22 8.02
N LYS A 231 -10.88 -18.78 9.18
CA LYS A 231 -10.30 -19.13 10.49
C LYS A 231 -10.37 -20.64 10.75
N ALA A 232 -11.47 -21.30 10.38
CA ALA A 232 -11.61 -22.74 10.52
C ALA A 232 -10.62 -23.50 9.61
N MET A 233 -10.46 -23.08 8.36
CA MET A 233 -9.48 -23.66 7.43
C MET A 233 -8.04 -23.41 7.91
N ALA A 234 -7.71 -22.21 8.38
CA ALA A 234 -6.40 -21.91 8.94
C ALA A 234 -6.10 -22.76 10.18
N ALA A 235 -7.07 -22.96 11.07
CA ALA A 235 -6.93 -23.83 12.23
C ALA A 235 -6.73 -25.30 11.83
N GLN A 236 -7.43 -25.79 10.80
CA GLN A 236 -7.23 -27.14 10.28
C GLN A 236 -5.87 -27.31 9.59
N ALA A 237 -5.44 -26.31 8.82
CA ALA A 237 -4.13 -26.30 8.16
C ALA A 237 -3.00 -26.26 9.19
N ALA A 238 -3.11 -25.44 10.23
CA ALA A 238 -2.16 -25.40 11.34
C ALA A 238 -2.07 -26.73 12.08
N LYS A 239 -3.21 -27.40 12.35
CA LYS A 239 -3.21 -28.74 12.94
C LYS A 239 -2.50 -29.77 12.06
N LYS A 240 -2.74 -29.76 10.74
CA LYS A 240 -2.05 -30.64 9.78
C LYS A 240 -0.56 -30.34 9.68
N GLN A 241 -0.15 -29.07 9.73
CA GLN A 241 1.27 -28.69 9.77
C GLN A 241 1.96 -29.22 11.02
N VAL A 242 1.36 -29.04 12.20
CA VAL A 242 1.90 -29.56 13.47
C VAL A 242 2.00 -31.09 13.46
N GLU A 243 1.04 -31.79 12.85
CA GLU A 243 1.08 -33.25 12.71
C GLU A 243 2.20 -33.69 11.74
N ASN A 244 2.31 -33.03 10.59
CA ASN A 244 3.39 -33.30 9.63
C ASN A 244 4.78 -33.02 10.22
N ASP A 245 4.91 -31.96 11.02
CA ASP A 245 6.17 -31.62 11.70
C ASP A 245 6.54 -32.67 12.75
N LYS A 246 5.57 -33.19 13.51
CA LYS A 246 5.80 -34.31 14.45
C LYS A 246 6.27 -35.57 13.71
N VAL A 247 5.59 -35.94 12.62
CA VAL A 247 5.98 -37.10 11.80
C VAL A 247 7.38 -36.89 11.18
N ALA A 248 7.71 -35.69 10.73
CA ALA A 248 9.03 -35.36 10.20
C ALA A 248 10.13 -35.45 11.27
N ILE A 249 9.86 -34.98 12.49
CA ILE A 249 10.77 -35.10 13.63
C ILE A 249 10.98 -36.58 14.00
N GLU A 250 9.91 -37.38 14.03
CA GLU A 250 10.00 -38.81 14.31
C GLU A 250 10.79 -39.57 13.24
N LYS A 251 10.55 -39.28 11.95
CA LYS A 251 11.33 -39.86 10.84
C LYS A 251 12.82 -39.54 10.96
N LYS A 252 13.18 -38.27 11.22
CA LYS A 252 14.59 -37.89 11.44
C LYS A 252 15.23 -38.66 12.59
N LYS A 253 14.52 -38.84 13.71
CA LYS A 253 15.03 -39.63 14.85
C LYS A 253 15.23 -41.11 14.52
N VAL A 254 14.38 -41.69 13.69
CA VAL A 254 14.51 -43.08 13.24
C VAL A 254 15.69 -43.22 12.27
N ASP A 255 15.81 -42.31 11.30
CA ASP A 255 16.90 -42.30 10.33
C ASP A 255 18.27 -42.09 11.01
N ASP A 256 18.36 -41.19 11.99
CA ASP A 256 19.58 -40.95 12.79
C ASP A 256 20.00 -42.17 13.62
N LYS A 257 19.03 -42.93 14.15
CA LYS A 257 19.32 -44.18 14.87
C LYS A 257 19.83 -45.25 13.92
N LYS A 258 19.17 -45.41 12.77
CA LYS A 258 19.55 -46.38 11.75
C LYS A 258 20.96 -46.10 11.19
N ALA A 259 21.28 -44.83 10.92
CA ALA A 259 22.62 -44.44 10.47
C ALA A 259 23.72 -44.73 11.51
N LYS A 260 23.41 -44.61 12.81
CA LYS A 260 24.35 -44.96 13.88
C LYS A 260 24.56 -46.47 14.00
N GLU A 261 23.52 -47.27 13.84
CA GLU A 261 23.60 -48.73 13.85
C GLU A 261 24.42 -49.24 12.65
N GLU A 262 24.15 -48.72 11.45
CA GLU A 262 24.91 -49.08 10.24
C GLU A 262 26.40 -48.68 10.36
N ALA A 263 26.71 -47.53 10.96
CA ALA A 263 28.09 -47.10 11.21
C ALA A 263 28.79 -47.99 12.25
N ALA A 264 28.09 -48.40 13.31
CA ALA A 264 28.62 -49.29 14.33
C ALA A 264 28.88 -50.70 13.77
N GLU A 265 27.99 -51.21 12.92
CA GLU A 265 28.17 -52.51 12.25
C GLU A 265 29.37 -52.49 11.30
N LYS A 266 29.52 -51.41 10.51
CA LYS A 266 30.67 -51.23 9.62
C LYS A 266 31.99 -51.16 10.40
N ALA A 267 32.02 -50.42 11.51
CA ALA A 267 33.19 -50.32 12.38
C ALA A 267 33.52 -51.67 13.05
N ALA A 268 32.51 -52.41 13.52
CA ALA A 268 32.71 -53.74 14.09
C ALA A 268 33.26 -54.74 13.06
N LYS A 269 32.78 -54.68 11.82
CA LYS A 269 33.26 -55.52 10.72
C LYS A 269 34.71 -55.22 10.35
N GLU A 270 35.08 -53.94 10.29
CA GLU A 270 36.46 -53.50 10.02
C GLU A 270 37.41 -53.94 11.14
N LEU A 271 36.97 -53.91 12.40
CA LEU A 271 37.76 -54.32 13.55
C LEU A 271 38.00 -55.85 13.56
N MET A 272 36.99 -56.65 13.19
CA MET A 272 37.17 -58.10 13.03
C MET A 272 38.10 -58.43 11.85
N GLU A 273 38.00 -57.73 10.72
CA GLU A 273 38.91 -57.92 9.59
C GLU A 273 40.35 -57.52 9.93
N ALA A 274 40.55 -56.48 10.76
CA ALA A 274 41.85 -56.09 11.27
C ALA A 274 42.42 -57.11 12.28
N GLU A 275 41.58 -57.69 13.14
CA GLU A 275 41.99 -58.72 14.09
C GLU A 275 42.38 -60.03 13.39
N GLU A 276 41.69 -60.41 12.30
CA GLU A 276 42.08 -61.55 11.47
C GLU A 276 43.42 -61.31 10.75
N LYS A 277 43.71 -60.06 10.35
CA LYS A 277 45.01 -59.67 9.77
C LYS A 277 46.14 -59.65 10.82
N GLU A 278 45.86 -59.26 12.07
CA GLU A 278 46.86 -59.28 13.15
C GLU A 278 47.10 -60.67 13.75
N LYS A 279 46.08 -61.53 13.85
CA LYS A 279 46.27 -62.94 14.27
C LYS A 279 47.09 -63.78 13.29
N GLY A 280 47.31 -63.27 12.07
CA GLY A 280 48.28 -63.80 11.12
C GLY A 280 49.72 -63.29 11.30
N GLY A 281 49.97 -62.28 12.14
CA GLY A 281 51.27 -61.60 12.21
C GLY A 281 51.57 -60.96 13.56
N GLY A 282 51.89 -61.77 14.58
CA GLY A 282 52.10 -61.27 15.94
C GLY A 282 53.21 -61.94 16.74
N ALA A 283 54.29 -62.38 16.09
CA ALA A 283 55.51 -62.81 16.79
C ALA A 283 56.52 -61.64 16.86
N GLY A 284 56.42 -60.87 17.94
CA GLY A 284 57.56 -60.12 18.48
C GLY A 284 57.43 -58.60 18.44
N LEU A 285 57.28 -57.97 19.60
CA LEU A 285 57.85 -56.64 19.84
C LEU A 285 58.23 -56.42 21.31
N LYS A 286 59.51 -56.10 21.45
CA LYS A 286 60.26 -55.77 22.65
C LYS A 286 59.81 -54.41 23.22
N LYS A 287 59.56 -54.41 24.54
CA LYS A 287 60.26 -53.62 25.56
C LYS A 287 60.80 -52.25 25.10
N GLY A 288 60.07 -51.17 25.43
CA GLY A 288 60.62 -49.82 25.33
C GLY A 288 59.67 -48.71 25.75
N PHE A 289 60.06 -48.00 26.81
CA PHE A 289 59.88 -46.55 26.94
C PHE A 289 58.53 -46.00 27.48
N LEU A 290 58.29 -46.23 28.79
CA LEU A 290 57.47 -45.34 29.61
C LEU A 290 58.42 -44.45 30.43
N SER A 291 58.61 -43.21 29.99
CA SER A 291 59.35 -42.17 30.70
C SER A 291 58.55 -40.87 30.78
N GLY A 292 58.42 -40.34 32.01
CA GLY A 292 58.12 -38.93 32.34
C GLY A 292 56.66 -38.53 32.22
N SER A 293 56.07 -37.69 33.07
CA SER A 293 56.52 -36.89 34.22
C SER A 293 55.23 -36.37 34.86
N SER A 294 54.87 -36.79 36.06
CA SER A 294 54.95 -36.05 37.34
C SER A 294 54.53 -34.56 37.38
N LYS A 295 53.73 -34.26 38.43
CA LYS A 295 53.57 -32.98 39.18
C LYS A 295 52.80 -31.85 38.47
N LYS A 296 51.95 -31.06 39.11
CA LYS A 296 51.78 -30.61 40.52
C LYS A 296 50.28 -30.20 40.65
N LYS A 297 49.54 -30.61 41.69
CA LYS A 297 49.32 -29.88 42.95
C LYS A 297 49.01 -28.40 42.76
#